data_AF-A0A9P3FI42-F1
#
_entry.id   AF-A0A9P3FI42-F1
#
_cell.length_a   1.000
_cell.length_b   1.000
_cell.length_c   1.000
_cell.angle_alpha   90.00
_cell.angle_beta   90.00
_cell.angle_gamma   90.00
#
_symmetry.space_group_name_H-M   'P 1'
#
loop_
_entity.id
_entity.type
_entity.pdbx_description
1 polymer ?
#
loop_
_entity_poly.entity_id
_entity_poly.type
_entity_poly.pdbx_seq_one_letter_code
_entity_poly.pdbx_strand_id
1 'polypeptide(L)'
;MTVPHPQHENSDRVLVRLPNLFNSFIAPEPDMRPDYEQCKLASCQWLAGRLGMTEKASRVLAAGDFTWFCAVYIPYTPYERFRIVSDWTNLIFYLDDLFDNGDLKGDPVRTKAFIDRLFEAIDGDIVPADQDDPALDYVDKVQAAHDDFWCRYRALASPSQQKFYRRAMEKFLIGALKQVEDCHEDYNRSLDEILERRSDSVGMDPCYPMVCFANDLEIPDEIMLSEQITGLEQLSCELCGLQNDVVSYRKEESESVTHNMIAVCRLNGMEVQEAHDHVAIMIDTRLNRMDEVFATLHKWDKDIAEQVKAYVRGIELMVAANVHWSYRSHRYFGLRNHEVRETGLVDLLIQPPYLKQAIAPKGRVDSFNEA
;
A
#
# COMPACT_ATOMS: atom_id res chain seq x y z
N MET A 1 43.94 27.17 17.65
CA MET A 1 43.38 26.35 16.55
C MET A 1 41.90 26.24 16.80
N THR A 2 41.14 27.08 16.10
CA THR A 2 39.69 27.18 16.19
C THR A 2 39.06 25.96 15.52
N VAL A 3 38.31 25.19 16.29
CA VAL A 3 37.48 24.09 15.79
C VAL A 3 36.41 24.71 14.88
N PRO A 4 36.19 24.22 13.65
CA PRO A 4 35.13 24.73 12.79
C PRO A 4 33.78 24.37 13.40
N HIS A 5 32.93 25.38 13.64
CA HIS A 5 31.50 25.17 13.86
C HIS A 5 30.87 24.55 12.62
N PRO A 6 29.90 23.63 12.75
CA PRO A 6 29.15 23.12 11.62
C PRO A 6 28.41 24.29 10.97
N GLN A 7 28.60 24.42 9.67
CA GLN A 7 27.90 25.39 8.83
C GLN A 7 26.39 25.14 8.91
N HIS A 8 25.63 26.21 9.16
CA HIS A 8 24.17 26.28 9.25
C HIS A 8 23.40 25.14 8.56
N GLU A 9 22.93 24.17 9.34
CA GLU A 9 21.83 23.31 8.95
C GLU A 9 20.57 24.16 8.78
N ASN A 10 19.81 23.87 7.73
CA ASN A 10 18.60 24.57 7.30
C ASN A 10 17.64 24.76 8.49
N SER A 11 17.34 26.01 8.92
CA SER A 11 16.64 26.31 10.19
C SER A 11 15.21 25.79 10.31
N ASP A 12 14.67 25.24 9.24
CA ASP A 12 13.27 24.84 9.11
C ASP A 12 13.06 23.33 9.27
N ARG A 13 14.15 22.58 9.51
CA ARG A 13 14.12 21.12 9.71
C ARG A 13 14.66 20.73 11.08
N VAL A 14 14.14 19.63 11.62
CA VAL A 14 14.58 19.01 12.87
C VAL A 14 14.82 17.54 12.65
N LEU A 15 15.82 16.99 13.33
CA LEU A 15 16.10 15.56 13.29
C LEU A 15 15.11 14.81 14.19
N VAL A 16 14.39 13.85 13.61
CA VAL A 16 13.36 13.05 14.28
C VAL A 16 13.78 11.59 14.28
N ARG A 17 13.53 10.91 15.39
CA ARG A 17 13.71 9.46 15.51
C ARG A 17 12.42 8.76 15.11
N LEU A 18 12.50 7.93 14.06
CA LEU A 18 11.41 7.05 13.66
C LEU A 18 11.18 5.95 14.70
N PRO A 19 9.93 5.48 14.87
CA PRO A 19 9.63 4.28 15.63
C PRO A 19 10.45 3.07 15.16
N ASN A 20 10.83 2.18 16.09
CA ASN A 20 11.49 0.93 15.70
C ASN A 20 10.46 -0.05 15.12
N LEU A 21 10.37 -0.10 13.79
CA LEU A 21 9.47 -1.01 13.07
C LEU A 21 10.00 -2.45 12.94
N PHE A 22 11.28 -2.69 13.27
CA PHE A 22 11.92 -4.02 13.22
C PHE A 22 11.85 -4.70 14.59
N ASN A 23 10.64 -5.06 15.01
CA ASN A 23 10.37 -5.71 16.29
C ASN A 23 9.44 -6.94 16.12
N SER A 24 9.23 -7.72 17.19
CA SER A 24 8.42 -8.95 17.16
C SER A 24 8.77 -9.87 15.97
N PHE A 25 7.79 -10.40 15.26
CA PHE A 25 7.95 -11.26 14.07
C PHE A 25 8.51 -10.54 12.83
N ILE A 26 8.60 -9.20 12.84
CA ILE A 26 9.14 -8.39 11.74
C ILE A 26 10.67 -8.32 11.82
N ALA A 27 11.25 -8.43 13.03
CA ALA A 27 12.69 -8.24 13.26
C ALA A 27 13.63 -9.15 12.43
N PRO A 28 13.33 -10.45 12.24
CA PRO A 28 14.20 -11.33 11.45
C PRO A 28 14.31 -10.87 9.98
N GLU A 29 15.49 -11.06 9.38
CA GLU A 29 15.64 -10.89 7.94
C GLU A 29 14.80 -11.93 7.18
N PRO A 30 14.12 -11.55 6.10
CA PRO A 30 13.25 -12.45 5.36
C PRO A 30 14.05 -13.45 4.52
N ASP A 31 13.46 -14.63 4.31
CA ASP A 31 13.98 -15.60 3.35
C ASP A 31 13.82 -15.07 1.93
N MET A 32 14.87 -15.21 1.12
CA MET A 32 14.87 -14.75 -0.27
C MET A 32 14.99 -15.93 -1.24
N ARG A 33 14.11 -15.92 -2.24
CA ARG A 33 14.11 -16.90 -3.33
C ARG A 33 15.22 -16.62 -4.38
N PRO A 34 15.88 -17.66 -4.92
CA PRO A 34 17.04 -17.49 -5.81
C PRO A 34 16.69 -16.96 -7.22
N ASP A 35 15.44 -17.13 -7.65
CA ASP A 35 14.88 -16.72 -8.93
C ASP A 35 14.21 -15.32 -8.89
N TYR A 36 14.35 -14.60 -7.78
CA TYR A 36 13.77 -13.27 -7.57
C TYR A 36 14.20 -12.26 -8.66
N GLU A 37 15.49 -12.14 -8.95
CA GLU A 37 16.01 -11.16 -9.92
C GLU A 37 15.47 -11.40 -11.34
N GLN A 38 15.35 -12.68 -11.72
CA GLN A 38 14.76 -13.08 -12.99
C GLN A 38 13.29 -12.64 -13.07
N CYS A 39 12.52 -12.88 -12.01
CA CYS A 39 11.12 -12.48 -11.97
C CYS A 39 10.96 -10.96 -12.00
N LYS A 40 11.78 -10.24 -11.23
CA LYS A 40 11.76 -8.77 -11.18
C LYS A 40 11.98 -8.18 -12.56
N LEU A 41 13.04 -8.61 -13.24
CA LEU A 41 13.35 -8.15 -14.59
C LEU A 41 12.17 -8.35 -15.54
N ALA A 42 11.63 -9.56 -15.58
CA ALA A 42 10.53 -9.86 -16.46
C ALA A 42 9.25 -9.09 -16.08
N SER A 43 9.00 -8.77 -14.79
CA SER A 43 7.75 -8.13 -14.33
C SER A 43 7.78 -6.65 -14.65
N CYS A 44 8.93 -6.03 -14.42
CA CYS A 44 9.17 -4.66 -14.84
C CYS A 44 9.08 -4.52 -16.37
N GLN A 45 9.66 -5.46 -17.14
CA GLN A 45 9.58 -5.44 -18.60
C GLN A 45 8.15 -5.59 -19.13
N TRP A 46 7.39 -6.55 -18.57
CA TRP A 46 5.99 -6.77 -18.94
C TRP A 46 5.16 -5.51 -18.69
N LEU A 47 5.21 -4.95 -17.48
CA LEU A 47 4.39 -3.79 -17.13
C LEU A 47 4.84 -2.53 -17.89
N ALA A 48 6.14 -2.31 -18.05
CA ALA A 48 6.66 -1.20 -18.83
C ALA A 48 6.21 -1.24 -20.29
N GLY A 49 6.19 -2.44 -20.90
CA GLY A 49 5.66 -2.64 -22.25
C GLY A 49 4.16 -2.35 -22.32
N ARG A 50 3.36 -2.94 -21.42
CA ARG A 50 1.91 -2.77 -21.37
C ARG A 50 1.48 -1.32 -21.20
N LEU A 51 2.22 -0.54 -20.41
CA LEU A 51 1.92 0.86 -20.14
C LEU A 51 2.64 1.84 -21.08
N GLY A 52 3.43 1.35 -22.05
CA GLY A 52 4.20 2.20 -22.97
C GLY A 52 5.18 3.14 -22.24
N MET A 53 5.81 2.65 -21.17
CA MET A 53 6.66 3.47 -20.31
C MET A 53 7.94 3.93 -21.01
N THR A 54 8.32 5.17 -20.74
CA THR A 54 9.66 5.66 -21.10
C THR A 54 10.75 4.90 -20.33
N GLU A 55 12.00 4.99 -20.80
CA GLU A 55 13.16 4.42 -20.08
C GLU A 55 13.29 5.01 -18.65
N LYS A 56 12.95 6.29 -18.47
CA LYS A 56 12.93 6.93 -17.14
C LYS A 56 11.87 6.29 -16.25
N ALA A 57 10.64 6.15 -16.73
CA ALA A 57 9.55 5.52 -15.97
C ALA A 57 9.85 4.05 -15.66
N SER A 58 10.43 3.32 -16.60
CA SER A 58 10.85 1.91 -16.42
C SER A 58 11.93 1.76 -15.32
N ARG A 59 12.86 2.73 -15.22
CA ARG A 59 13.83 2.75 -14.11
C ARG A 59 13.20 3.05 -12.76
N VAL A 60 12.18 3.93 -12.71
CA VAL A 60 11.42 4.20 -11.49
C VAL A 60 10.66 2.96 -11.04
N LEU A 61 9.99 2.25 -11.97
CA LEU A 61 9.34 0.96 -11.72
C LEU A 61 10.30 -0.04 -11.09
N ALA A 62 11.47 -0.26 -11.72
CA ALA A 62 12.47 -1.20 -11.22
C ALA A 62 13.06 -0.82 -9.86
N ALA A 63 13.16 0.49 -9.57
CA ALA A 63 13.66 1.01 -8.29
C ALA A 63 12.61 0.95 -7.16
N GLY A 64 11.32 0.89 -7.50
CA GLY A 64 10.23 0.62 -6.56
C GLY A 64 10.27 -0.81 -6.01
N ASP A 65 10.76 -1.76 -6.80
CA ASP A 65 11.07 -3.13 -6.37
C ASP A 65 9.90 -3.88 -5.69
N PHE A 66 8.70 -3.72 -6.23
CA PHE A 66 7.48 -4.36 -5.72
C PHE A 66 7.53 -5.89 -5.82
N THR A 67 8.34 -6.43 -6.74
CA THR A 67 8.64 -7.86 -6.81
C THR A 67 9.34 -8.37 -5.55
N TRP A 68 10.16 -7.54 -4.89
CA TRP A 68 10.81 -7.91 -3.64
C TRP A 68 9.79 -8.00 -2.50
N PHE A 69 8.84 -7.05 -2.46
CA PHE A 69 7.75 -7.06 -1.48
C PHE A 69 6.98 -8.39 -1.54
N CYS A 70 6.55 -8.84 -2.72
CA CYS A 70 5.87 -10.13 -2.81
C CYS A 70 6.80 -11.34 -2.60
N ALA A 71 8.07 -11.28 -2.99
CA ALA A 71 9.02 -12.35 -2.70
C ALA A 71 9.15 -12.67 -1.20
N VAL A 72 8.93 -11.68 -0.32
CA VAL A 72 8.99 -11.88 1.14
C VAL A 72 7.76 -12.57 1.70
N TYR A 73 6.55 -12.23 1.22
CA TYR A 73 5.32 -12.81 1.78
C TYR A 73 4.92 -14.16 1.16
N ILE A 74 5.49 -14.51 0.02
CA ILE A 74 5.34 -15.81 -0.66
C ILE A 74 6.69 -16.44 -1.07
N PRO A 75 7.62 -16.65 -0.11
CA PRO A 75 9.02 -16.98 -0.41
C PRO A 75 9.22 -18.36 -1.02
N TYR A 76 8.28 -19.29 -0.81
CA TYR A 76 8.39 -20.68 -1.25
C TYR A 76 7.47 -21.04 -2.42
N THR A 77 6.79 -20.06 -3.00
CA THR A 77 5.83 -20.27 -4.09
C THR A 77 6.51 -20.71 -5.39
N PRO A 78 5.96 -21.70 -6.12
CA PRO A 78 6.44 -22.08 -7.44
C PRO A 78 6.56 -20.87 -8.39
N TYR A 79 7.61 -20.85 -9.23
CA TYR A 79 7.95 -19.69 -10.06
C TYR A 79 6.77 -19.20 -10.92
N GLU A 80 5.96 -20.10 -11.49
CA GLU A 80 4.81 -19.75 -12.32
C GLU A 80 3.76 -18.92 -11.58
N ARG A 81 3.38 -19.33 -10.36
CA ARG A 81 2.45 -18.58 -9.51
C ARG A 81 3.10 -17.30 -8.98
N PHE A 82 4.37 -17.36 -8.58
CA PHE A 82 5.11 -16.18 -8.12
C PHE A 82 5.19 -15.10 -9.21
N ARG A 83 5.40 -15.51 -10.45
CA ARG A 83 5.44 -14.63 -11.60
C ARG A 83 4.16 -13.82 -11.76
N ILE A 84 3.02 -14.48 -11.64
CA ILE A 84 1.70 -13.85 -11.74
C ILE A 84 1.47 -12.88 -10.58
N VAL A 85 1.84 -13.27 -9.35
CA VAL A 85 1.72 -12.39 -8.16
C VAL A 85 2.67 -11.19 -8.27
N SER A 86 3.88 -11.38 -8.78
CA SER A 86 4.82 -10.29 -9.05
C SER A 86 4.26 -9.29 -10.05
N ASP A 87 3.67 -9.76 -11.15
CA ASP A 87 3.02 -8.91 -12.15
C ASP A 87 1.87 -8.11 -11.53
N TRP A 88 1.00 -8.78 -10.74
CA TRP A 88 -0.07 -8.13 -9.99
C TRP A 88 0.43 -7.07 -9.02
N THR A 89 1.45 -7.42 -8.23
CA THR A 89 1.99 -6.55 -7.19
C THR A 89 2.64 -5.31 -7.81
N ASN A 90 3.24 -5.42 -9.01
CA ASN A 90 3.71 -4.23 -9.72
C ASN A 90 2.53 -3.42 -10.28
N LEU A 91 1.51 -4.08 -10.87
CA LEU A 91 0.36 -3.42 -11.48
C LEU A 91 -0.52 -2.66 -10.46
N ILE A 92 -0.79 -3.23 -9.29
CA ILE A 92 -1.75 -2.67 -8.32
C ILE A 92 -1.36 -1.26 -7.87
N PHE A 93 -0.07 -0.94 -7.77
CA PHE A 93 0.39 0.43 -7.47
C PHE A 93 0.03 1.43 -8.58
N TYR A 94 0.08 1.02 -9.84
CA TYR A 94 -0.31 1.90 -10.95
C TYR A 94 -1.82 2.02 -11.08
N LEU A 95 -2.55 0.98 -10.68
CA LEU A 95 -4.00 0.99 -10.59
C LEU A 95 -4.45 1.95 -9.48
N ASP A 96 -3.83 1.86 -8.30
CA ASP A 96 -4.05 2.77 -7.16
C ASP A 96 -3.72 4.24 -7.52
N ASP A 97 -2.56 4.46 -8.16
CA ASP A 97 -2.13 5.78 -8.61
C ASP A 97 -3.15 6.46 -9.56
N LEU A 98 -3.98 5.71 -10.31
CA LEU A 98 -5.03 6.31 -11.15
C LEU A 98 -6.00 7.16 -10.33
N PHE A 99 -6.38 6.69 -9.15
CA PHE A 99 -7.38 7.34 -8.29
C PHE A 99 -6.73 8.41 -7.40
N ASP A 100 -5.54 8.12 -6.87
CA ASP A 100 -4.85 8.97 -5.91
C ASP A 100 -4.26 10.24 -6.53
N ASN A 101 -3.50 10.07 -7.62
CA ASN A 101 -2.68 11.13 -8.21
C ASN A 101 -2.77 11.18 -9.74
N GLY A 102 -3.55 10.30 -10.36
CA GLY A 102 -3.62 10.11 -11.80
C GLY A 102 -4.89 10.66 -12.44
N ASP A 103 -5.16 10.12 -13.62
CA ASP A 103 -6.18 10.64 -14.55
C ASP A 103 -7.64 10.43 -14.10
N LEU A 104 -7.87 9.67 -13.02
CA LEU A 104 -9.20 9.44 -12.44
C LEU A 104 -9.44 10.27 -11.17
N LYS A 105 -8.41 10.95 -10.65
CA LYS A 105 -8.52 11.80 -9.47
C LYS A 105 -9.55 12.90 -9.67
N GLY A 106 -10.55 12.95 -8.79
CA GLY A 106 -11.64 13.93 -8.84
C GLY A 106 -12.64 13.73 -9.99
N ASP A 107 -12.60 12.59 -10.68
CA ASP A 107 -13.57 12.21 -11.71
C ASP A 107 -14.32 10.92 -11.31
N PRO A 108 -15.35 11.03 -10.45
CA PRO A 108 -16.11 9.86 -9.99
C PRO A 108 -16.86 9.15 -11.13
N VAL A 109 -17.23 9.87 -12.20
CA VAL A 109 -17.94 9.28 -13.35
C VAL A 109 -17.01 8.36 -14.13
N ARG A 110 -15.82 8.84 -14.50
CA ARG A 110 -14.84 8.01 -15.22
C ARG A 110 -14.28 6.90 -14.33
N THR A 111 -14.11 7.16 -13.04
CA THR A 111 -13.75 6.14 -12.04
C THR A 111 -14.77 5.02 -12.00
N LYS A 112 -16.06 5.33 -11.87
CA LYS A 112 -17.12 4.32 -11.89
C LYS A 112 -17.12 3.52 -13.19
N ALA A 113 -16.96 4.19 -14.34
CA ALA A 113 -16.91 3.52 -15.64
C ALA A 113 -15.69 2.58 -15.77
N PHE A 114 -14.54 2.93 -15.19
CA PHE A 114 -13.38 2.05 -15.13
C PHE A 114 -13.66 0.81 -14.26
N ILE A 115 -14.23 1.01 -13.08
CA ILE A 115 -14.60 -0.07 -12.15
C ILE A 115 -15.60 -1.04 -12.79
N ASP A 116 -16.64 -0.52 -13.44
CA ASP A 116 -17.65 -1.34 -14.12
C ASP A 116 -16.99 -2.23 -15.20
N ARG A 117 -16.11 -1.66 -16.05
CA ARG A 117 -15.37 -2.43 -17.08
C ARG A 117 -14.46 -3.49 -16.47
N LEU A 118 -13.79 -3.17 -15.37
CA LEU A 118 -12.93 -4.12 -14.66
C LEU A 118 -13.74 -5.30 -14.10
N PHE A 119 -14.95 -5.08 -13.58
CA PHE A 119 -15.81 -6.19 -13.16
C PHE A 119 -16.44 -6.96 -14.31
N GLU A 120 -16.76 -6.32 -15.43
CA GLU A 120 -17.15 -7.02 -16.66
C GLU A 120 -16.05 -8.00 -17.11
N ALA A 121 -14.78 -7.59 -17.01
CA ALA A 121 -13.62 -8.44 -17.27
C ALA A 121 -13.49 -9.62 -16.29
N ILE A 122 -13.68 -9.35 -14.98
CA ILE A 122 -13.57 -10.38 -13.93
C ILE A 122 -14.69 -11.42 -14.05
N ASP A 123 -15.92 -10.96 -14.27
CA ASP A 123 -17.13 -11.79 -14.26
C ASP A 123 -17.43 -12.44 -15.62
N GLY A 124 -16.77 -12.00 -16.70
CA GLY A 124 -17.04 -12.42 -18.07
C GLY A 124 -15.87 -13.09 -18.80
N ASP A 125 -16.06 -13.27 -20.10
CA ASP A 125 -14.97 -13.61 -21.02
C ASP A 125 -14.29 -12.34 -21.49
N ILE A 126 -12.97 -12.32 -21.45
CA ILE A 126 -12.18 -11.17 -21.88
C ILE A 126 -11.07 -11.56 -22.84
N VAL A 127 -10.86 -10.68 -23.82
CA VAL A 127 -9.65 -10.63 -24.65
C VAL A 127 -8.98 -9.29 -24.32
N PRO A 128 -7.79 -9.30 -23.69
CA PRO A 128 -7.06 -8.07 -23.38
C PRO A 128 -6.86 -7.23 -24.64
N ALA A 129 -7.02 -5.91 -24.52
CA ALA A 129 -6.75 -5.01 -25.62
C ALA A 129 -5.29 -5.10 -26.09
N ASP A 130 -5.07 -4.81 -27.38
CA ASP A 130 -3.71 -4.70 -27.91
C ASP A 130 -3.03 -3.46 -27.30
N GLN A 131 -1.92 -3.65 -26.60
CA GLN A 131 -1.18 -2.57 -25.95
C GLN A 131 -0.64 -1.53 -26.93
N ASP A 132 -0.46 -1.91 -28.21
CA ASP A 132 0.06 -1.06 -29.26
C ASP A 132 -1.06 -0.29 -29.99
N ASP A 133 -2.33 -0.46 -29.59
CA ASP A 133 -3.44 0.30 -30.14
C ASP A 133 -3.30 1.80 -29.78
N PRO A 134 -3.13 2.69 -30.78
CA PRO A 134 -2.94 4.13 -30.54
C PRO A 134 -4.18 4.82 -29.98
N ALA A 135 -5.35 4.16 -29.94
CA ALA A 135 -6.57 4.68 -29.35
C ALA A 135 -6.60 4.56 -27.81
N LEU A 136 -5.76 3.70 -27.22
CA LEU A 136 -5.75 3.50 -25.77
C LEU A 136 -5.07 4.66 -25.05
N ASP A 137 -5.81 5.30 -24.15
CA ASP A 137 -5.23 6.22 -23.18
C ASP A 137 -4.52 5.45 -22.04
N TYR A 138 -3.97 6.18 -21.07
CA TYR A 138 -3.23 5.57 -19.96
C TYR A 138 -4.14 4.71 -19.05
N VAL A 139 -5.37 5.13 -18.80
CA VAL A 139 -6.35 4.37 -17.99
C VAL A 139 -6.70 3.07 -18.71
N ASP A 140 -6.93 3.12 -20.03
CA ASP A 140 -7.24 1.93 -20.81
C ASP A 140 -6.05 0.96 -20.90
N LYS A 141 -4.81 1.46 -20.91
CA LYS A 141 -3.60 0.62 -20.83
C LYS A 141 -3.47 -0.09 -19.48
N VAL A 142 -3.81 0.58 -18.38
CA VAL A 142 -3.85 -0.05 -17.05
C VAL A 142 -4.93 -1.14 -17.01
N GLN A 143 -6.11 -0.89 -17.59
CA GLN A 143 -7.15 -1.92 -17.75
C GLN A 143 -6.63 -3.11 -18.57
N ALA A 144 -6.02 -2.87 -19.73
CA ALA A 144 -5.49 -3.94 -20.57
C ALA A 144 -4.39 -4.77 -19.88
N ALA A 145 -3.57 -4.14 -19.04
CA ALA A 145 -2.59 -4.82 -18.21
C ALA A 145 -3.25 -5.70 -17.12
N HIS A 146 -4.33 -5.22 -16.52
CA HIS A 146 -5.16 -6.01 -15.59
C HIS A 146 -5.79 -7.20 -16.30
N ASP A 147 -6.35 -7.02 -17.49
CA ASP A 147 -7.00 -8.09 -18.26
C ASP A 147 -5.99 -9.21 -18.60
N ASP A 148 -4.77 -8.84 -19.00
CA ASP A 148 -3.68 -9.81 -19.25
C ASP A 148 -3.30 -10.58 -17.99
N PHE A 149 -3.14 -9.88 -16.86
CA PHE A 149 -2.91 -10.50 -15.56
C PHE A 149 -4.05 -11.46 -15.21
N TRP A 150 -5.30 -11.02 -15.35
CA TRP A 150 -6.49 -11.77 -14.98
C TRP A 150 -6.62 -13.04 -15.80
N CYS A 151 -6.37 -12.99 -17.11
CA CYS A 151 -6.31 -14.18 -17.97
C CYS A 151 -5.31 -15.22 -17.45
N ARG A 152 -4.11 -14.80 -17.04
CA ARG A 152 -3.07 -15.70 -16.51
C ARG A 152 -3.42 -16.22 -15.12
N TYR A 153 -3.93 -15.36 -14.24
CA TYR A 153 -4.39 -15.73 -12.91
C TYR A 153 -5.53 -16.76 -12.99
N ARG A 154 -6.59 -16.47 -13.75
CA ARG A 154 -7.77 -17.32 -13.93
C ARG A 154 -7.45 -18.70 -14.51
N ALA A 155 -6.40 -18.81 -15.33
CA ALA A 155 -5.97 -20.09 -15.90
C ALA A 155 -5.43 -21.07 -14.83
N LEU A 156 -4.93 -20.58 -13.69
CA LEU A 156 -4.33 -21.39 -12.62
C LEU A 156 -5.09 -21.32 -11.29
N ALA A 157 -5.89 -20.28 -11.10
CA ALA A 157 -6.67 -20.06 -9.89
C ALA A 157 -7.93 -20.93 -9.90
N SER A 158 -8.24 -21.54 -8.78
CA SER A 158 -9.50 -22.26 -8.60
C SER A 158 -10.71 -21.32 -8.53
N PRO A 159 -11.94 -21.82 -8.68
CA PRO A 159 -13.14 -21.00 -8.54
C PRO A 159 -13.24 -20.27 -7.18
N SER A 160 -12.76 -20.89 -6.10
CA SER A 160 -12.75 -20.28 -4.76
C SER A 160 -11.76 -19.10 -4.71
N GLN A 161 -10.57 -19.26 -5.26
CA GLN A 161 -9.54 -18.22 -5.36
C GLN A 161 -9.95 -17.06 -6.28
N GLN A 162 -10.66 -17.35 -7.37
CA GLN A 162 -11.24 -16.33 -8.25
C GLN A 162 -12.32 -15.52 -7.54
N LYS A 163 -13.21 -16.20 -6.80
CA LYS A 163 -14.24 -15.55 -5.99
C LYS A 163 -13.63 -14.66 -4.89
N PHE A 164 -12.56 -15.12 -4.25
CA PHE A 164 -11.88 -14.32 -3.24
C PHE A 164 -11.22 -13.08 -3.86
N TYR A 165 -10.53 -13.24 -4.99
CA TYR A 165 -9.97 -12.10 -5.73
C TYR A 165 -11.02 -11.05 -6.09
N ARG A 166 -12.15 -11.49 -6.67
CA ARG A 166 -13.28 -10.60 -7.00
C ARG A 166 -13.75 -9.79 -5.78
N ARG A 167 -13.98 -10.46 -4.64
CA ARG A 167 -14.46 -9.83 -3.40
C ARG A 167 -13.47 -8.79 -2.87
N ALA A 168 -12.18 -9.10 -2.90
CA ALA A 168 -11.13 -8.18 -2.46
C ALA A 168 -11.02 -6.95 -3.38
N MET A 169 -11.09 -7.17 -4.70
CA MET A 169 -11.11 -6.07 -5.67
C MET A 169 -12.34 -5.19 -5.53
N GLU A 170 -13.50 -5.75 -5.22
CA GLU A 170 -14.74 -5.00 -4.98
C GLU A 170 -14.59 -4.06 -3.78
N LYS A 171 -14.06 -4.57 -2.67
CA LYS A 171 -13.78 -3.74 -1.48
C LYS A 171 -12.81 -2.60 -1.82
N PHE A 172 -11.69 -2.92 -2.47
CA PHE A 172 -10.67 -1.95 -2.83
C PHE A 172 -11.20 -0.84 -3.77
N LEU A 173 -11.87 -1.24 -4.86
CA LEU A 173 -12.35 -0.29 -5.87
C LEU A 173 -13.51 0.57 -5.38
N ILE A 174 -14.39 0.04 -4.52
CA ILE A 174 -15.42 0.85 -3.85
C ILE A 174 -14.78 1.87 -2.91
N GLY A 175 -13.74 1.48 -2.17
CA GLY A 175 -12.95 2.39 -1.33
C GLY A 175 -12.31 3.51 -2.15
N ALA A 176 -11.69 3.16 -3.29
CA ALA A 176 -11.09 4.13 -4.20
C ALA A 176 -12.12 5.10 -4.80
N LEU A 177 -13.31 4.62 -5.21
CA LEU A 177 -14.39 5.48 -5.70
C LEU A 177 -14.86 6.46 -4.61
N LYS A 178 -15.07 5.96 -3.39
CA LYS A 178 -15.43 6.81 -2.24
C LYS A 178 -14.37 7.88 -1.99
N GLN A 179 -13.09 7.53 -2.08
CA GLN A 179 -11.99 8.50 -1.95
C GLN A 179 -12.01 9.56 -3.04
N VAL A 180 -12.32 9.18 -4.29
CA VAL A 180 -12.47 10.10 -5.41
C VAL A 180 -13.68 11.04 -5.19
N GLU A 181 -14.79 10.52 -4.65
CA GLU A 181 -15.98 11.31 -4.29
C GLU A 181 -15.69 12.29 -3.14
N ASP A 182 -14.96 11.84 -2.12
CA ASP A 182 -14.60 12.58 -0.91
C ASP A 182 -13.43 13.57 -1.12
N CYS A 183 -12.79 13.59 -2.31
CA CYS A 183 -11.52 14.30 -2.52
C CYS A 183 -11.57 15.83 -2.30
N HIS A 184 -12.77 16.40 -2.18
CA HIS A 184 -13.02 17.82 -1.92
C HIS A 184 -13.47 18.12 -0.49
N GLU A 185 -13.66 17.12 0.37
CA GLU A 185 -14.08 17.34 1.75
C GLU A 185 -12.89 17.64 2.67
N ASP A 186 -12.94 18.80 3.33
CA ASP A 186 -11.98 19.21 4.35
C ASP A 186 -12.06 18.22 5.52
N TYR A 187 -10.94 17.57 5.81
CA TYR A 187 -10.83 16.54 6.85
C TYR A 187 -11.15 17.11 8.25
N ASN A 188 -12.00 16.42 9.03
CA ASN A 188 -12.40 16.83 10.38
C ASN A 188 -11.30 16.69 11.45
N ARG A 189 -10.06 16.34 11.04
CA ARG A 189 -8.87 16.20 11.91
C ARG A 189 -9.04 15.15 13.03
N SER A 190 -10.05 14.29 12.99
CA SER A 190 -10.22 13.22 13.98
C SER A 190 -9.14 12.15 13.81
N LEU A 191 -8.63 11.55 14.88
CA LEU A 191 -7.69 10.42 14.77
C LEU A 191 -8.40 9.12 14.38
N ASP A 192 -9.64 8.94 14.83
CA ASP A 192 -10.43 7.73 14.56
C ASP A 192 -10.88 7.69 13.09
N GLU A 193 -11.33 8.83 12.54
CA GLU A 193 -11.77 8.91 11.15
C GLU A 193 -10.61 8.65 10.17
N ILE A 194 -9.36 9.00 10.52
CA ILE A 194 -8.21 8.85 9.61
C ILE A 194 -7.77 7.41 9.67
N LEU A 195 -7.81 6.78 10.85
CA LEU A 195 -7.55 5.36 10.98
C LEU A 195 -8.54 4.51 10.15
N GLU A 196 -9.83 4.84 10.21
CA GLU A 196 -10.86 4.18 9.40
C GLU A 196 -10.58 4.36 7.91
N ARG A 197 -10.39 5.60 7.44
CA ARG A 197 -10.10 5.88 6.03
C ARG A 197 -8.78 5.29 5.55
N ARG A 198 -7.73 5.27 6.38
CA ARG A 198 -6.44 4.63 6.04
C ARG A 198 -6.59 3.12 5.87
N SER A 199 -7.48 2.50 6.63
CA SER A 199 -7.78 1.07 6.48
C SER A 199 -8.43 0.76 5.12
N ASP A 200 -9.19 1.70 4.57
CA ASP A 200 -9.80 1.57 3.23
C ASP A 200 -8.80 1.90 2.10
N SER A 201 -7.84 2.81 2.34
CA SER A 201 -6.99 3.38 1.29
C SER A 201 -5.56 2.83 1.23
N VAL A 202 -5.14 1.95 2.13
CA VAL A 202 -3.74 1.46 2.15
C VAL A 202 -3.45 0.45 1.02
N GLY A 203 -4.50 -0.09 0.38
CA GLY A 203 -4.36 -1.01 -0.76
C GLY A 203 -3.91 -2.43 -0.40
N MET A 204 -4.10 -2.86 0.86
CA MET A 204 -3.70 -4.20 1.32
C MET A 204 -4.72 -5.29 0.95
N ASP A 205 -6.01 -4.96 0.93
CA ASP A 205 -7.09 -5.88 0.56
C ASP A 205 -6.83 -6.68 -0.74
N PRO A 206 -6.41 -6.07 -1.87
CA PRO A 206 -6.14 -6.80 -3.10
C PRO A 206 -4.93 -7.75 -3.02
N CYS A 207 -4.12 -7.68 -1.97
CA CYS A 207 -2.97 -8.56 -1.76
C CYS A 207 -3.37 -9.88 -1.08
N TYR A 208 -4.43 -9.91 -0.29
CA TYR A 208 -4.83 -11.11 0.46
C TYR A 208 -5.16 -12.33 -0.42
N PRO A 209 -5.91 -12.21 -1.53
CA PRO A 209 -6.15 -13.33 -2.44
C PRO A 209 -4.87 -13.90 -3.05
N MET A 210 -3.81 -13.08 -3.18
CA MET A 210 -2.52 -13.54 -3.70
C MET A 210 -1.86 -14.54 -2.78
N VAL A 211 -2.08 -14.47 -1.46
CA VAL A 211 -1.55 -15.46 -0.51
C VAL A 211 -2.17 -16.83 -0.78
N CYS A 212 -3.49 -16.89 -0.94
CA CYS A 212 -4.19 -18.12 -1.28
C CYS A 212 -3.74 -18.66 -2.62
N PHE A 213 -3.71 -17.82 -3.66
CA PHE A 213 -3.27 -18.22 -4.99
C PHE A 213 -1.81 -18.72 -4.99
N ALA A 214 -0.90 -18.01 -4.34
CA ALA A 214 0.52 -18.34 -4.35
C ALA A 214 0.85 -19.65 -3.62
N ASN A 215 0.08 -19.99 -2.59
CA ASN A 215 0.28 -21.20 -1.80
C ASN A 215 -0.71 -22.33 -2.17
N ASP A 216 -1.51 -22.14 -3.23
CA ASP A 216 -2.51 -23.10 -3.69
C ASP A 216 -3.51 -23.51 -2.60
N LEU A 217 -4.00 -22.52 -1.84
CA LEU A 217 -4.90 -22.74 -0.71
C LEU A 217 -6.36 -22.79 -1.19
N GLU A 218 -7.10 -23.77 -0.66
CA GLU A 218 -8.53 -24.03 -0.88
C GLU A 218 -9.29 -23.92 0.45
N ILE A 219 -9.27 -22.71 1.02
CA ILE A 219 -9.93 -22.43 2.29
C ILE A 219 -11.42 -22.12 2.02
N PRO A 220 -12.37 -22.83 2.67
CA PRO A 220 -13.79 -22.56 2.55
C PRO A 220 -14.17 -21.11 2.87
N ASP A 221 -15.14 -20.57 2.14
CA ASP A 221 -15.65 -19.21 2.34
C ASP A 221 -16.12 -18.96 3.78
N GLU A 222 -16.73 -19.95 4.43
CA GLU A 222 -17.20 -19.85 5.82
C GLU A 222 -16.05 -19.57 6.82
N ILE A 223 -14.83 -19.98 6.48
CA ILE A 223 -13.63 -19.71 7.28
C ILE A 223 -13.01 -18.38 6.86
N MET A 224 -12.86 -18.14 5.56
CA MET A 224 -12.32 -16.88 5.02
C MET A 224 -13.16 -15.67 5.44
N LEU A 225 -14.46 -15.85 5.64
CA LEU A 225 -15.40 -14.82 6.08
C LEU A 225 -15.64 -14.84 7.60
N SER A 226 -14.95 -15.71 8.34
CA SER A 226 -15.07 -15.73 9.81
C SER A 226 -14.49 -14.46 10.43
N GLU A 227 -15.04 -14.03 11.56
CA GLU A 227 -14.60 -12.83 12.28
C GLU A 227 -13.11 -12.86 12.63
N GLN A 228 -12.54 -14.04 12.86
CA GLN A 228 -11.11 -14.18 13.17
C GLN A 228 -10.23 -13.86 11.95
N ILE A 229 -10.61 -14.32 10.75
CA ILE A 229 -9.83 -14.10 9.54
C ILE A 229 -10.00 -12.66 9.03
N THR A 230 -11.24 -12.17 8.96
CA THR A 230 -11.49 -10.79 8.52
C THR A 230 -10.96 -9.77 9.52
N GLY A 231 -11.02 -10.07 10.83
CA GLY A 231 -10.40 -9.26 11.87
C GLY A 231 -8.87 -9.25 11.80
N LEU A 232 -8.24 -10.37 11.43
CA LEU A 232 -6.80 -10.43 11.18
C LEU A 232 -6.39 -9.59 9.96
N GLU A 233 -7.12 -9.70 8.85
CA GLU A 233 -6.92 -8.90 7.64
C GLU A 233 -7.08 -7.40 7.93
N GLN A 234 -8.11 -7.02 8.68
CA GLN A 234 -8.29 -5.63 9.09
C GLN A 234 -7.13 -5.14 9.95
N LEU A 235 -6.68 -5.93 10.92
CA LEU A 235 -5.57 -5.58 11.80
C LEU A 235 -4.25 -5.45 11.04
N SER A 236 -3.97 -6.34 10.08
CA SER A 236 -2.79 -6.21 9.21
C SER A 236 -2.89 -4.97 8.31
N CYS A 237 -4.09 -4.63 7.84
CA CYS A 237 -4.35 -3.43 7.04
C CYS A 237 -3.98 -2.16 7.82
N GLU A 238 -4.52 -2.01 9.04
CA GLU A 238 -4.23 -0.89 9.95
C GLU A 238 -2.72 -0.78 10.25
N LEU A 239 -2.10 -1.92 10.56
CA LEU A 239 -0.69 -1.98 10.91
C LEU A 239 0.20 -1.55 9.73
N CYS A 240 -0.05 -2.08 8.54
CA CYS A 240 0.66 -1.69 7.32
C CYS A 240 0.45 -0.20 6.99
N GLY A 241 -0.76 0.32 7.19
CA GLY A 241 -1.08 1.73 7.00
C GLY A 241 -0.29 2.65 7.92
N LEU A 242 -0.25 2.36 9.22
CA LEU A 242 0.52 3.14 10.19
C LEU A 242 2.03 3.03 9.96
N GLN A 243 2.53 1.85 9.59
CA GLN A 243 3.94 1.66 9.22
C GLN A 243 4.30 2.48 7.97
N ASN A 244 3.41 2.48 6.96
CA ASN A 244 3.56 3.28 5.76
C ASN A 244 3.60 4.77 6.10
N ASP A 245 2.66 5.24 6.93
CA ASP A 245 2.57 6.63 7.36
C ASP A 245 3.89 7.11 8.00
N VAL A 246 4.55 6.25 8.80
CA VAL A 246 5.87 6.55 9.38
C VAL A 246 6.96 6.73 8.33
N VAL A 247 7.07 5.80 7.37
CA VAL A 247 8.18 5.81 6.39
C VAL A 247 7.94 6.78 5.24
N SER A 248 6.68 7.06 4.91
CA SER A 248 6.30 7.95 3.81
C SER A 248 6.24 9.41 4.21
N TYR A 249 6.10 9.72 5.50
CA TYR A 249 5.84 11.07 6.01
C TYR A 249 6.81 12.13 5.48
N ARG A 250 8.11 11.84 5.41
CA ARG A 250 9.12 12.78 4.90
C ARG A 250 8.84 13.23 3.46
N LYS A 251 8.39 12.31 2.61
CA LYS A 251 8.02 12.61 1.23
C LYS A 251 6.73 13.43 1.23
N GLU A 252 5.73 12.94 1.95
CA GLU A 252 4.36 13.46 1.98
C GLU A 252 4.25 14.87 2.59
N GLU A 253 5.06 15.21 3.60
CA GLU A 253 5.08 16.55 4.20
C GLU A 253 5.45 17.63 3.17
N SER A 254 6.28 17.27 2.17
CA SER A 254 6.69 18.19 1.11
C SER A 254 5.62 18.36 0.02
N GLU A 255 4.76 17.36 -0.12
CA GLU A 255 3.65 17.30 -1.08
C GLU A 255 2.33 17.82 -0.48
N SER A 256 2.35 18.24 0.79
CA SER A 256 1.18 18.70 1.55
C SER A 256 0.08 17.64 1.70
N VAL A 257 0.45 16.36 1.71
CA VAL A 257 -0.48 15.26 1.91
C VAL A 257 -0.89 15.20 3.38
N THR A 258 -2.18 15.31 3.65
CA THR A 258 -2.77 15.23 5.00
C THR A 258 -3.41 13.88 5.31
N HIS A 259 -3.47 12.98 4.31
CA HIS A 259 -3.95 11.61 4.43
C HIS A 259 -2.91 10.67 5.05
N ASN A 260 -2.42 11.06 6.23
CA ASN A 260 -1.37 10.39 6.98
C ASN A 260 -1.59 10.65 8.48
N MET A 261 -1.54 9.61 9.31
CA MET A 261 -1.78 9.72 10.76
C MET A 261 -0.87 10.75 11.44
N ILE A 262 0.41 10.80 11.08
CA ILE A 262 1.37 11.79 11.63
C ILE A 262 0.96 13.20 11.23
N ALA A 263 0.51 13.40 9.98
CA ALA A 263 0.02 14.70 9.54
C ALA A 263 -1.19 15.17 10.35
N VAL A 264 -2.14 14.25 10.62
CA VAL A 264 -3.33 14.52 11.44
C VAL A 264 -2.95 14.79 12.90
N CYS A 265 -2.05 14.01 13.51
CA CYS A 265 -1.51 14.27 14.85
C CYS A 265 -0.95 15.71 14.96
N ARG A 266 -0.17 16.13 13.95
CA ARG A 266 0.40 17.48 13.92
C ARG A 266 -0.64 18.58 13.69
N LEU A 267 -1.67 18.32 12.88
CA LEU A 267 -2.83 19.23 12.73
C LEU A 267 -3.63 19.39 14.03
N ASN A 268 -3.52 18.44 14.95
CA ASN A 268 -4.08 18.49 16.31
C ASN A 268 -3.10 19.09 17.35
N GLY A 269 -1.99 19.66 16.91
CA GLY A 269 -1.07 20.42 17.76
C GLY A 269 0.09 19.62 18.36
N MET A 270 0.27 18.35 17.99
CA MET A 270 1.45 17.59 18.40
C MET A 270 2.71 18.10 17.66
N GLU A 271 3.83 18.17 18.37
CA GLU A 271 5.13 18.38 17.74
C GLU A 271 5.55 17.15 16.91
N VAL A 272 6.48 17.31 15.96
CA VAL A 272 6.78 16.24 15.00
C VAL A 272 7.29 14.95 15.65
N GLN A 273 8.14 15.03 16.69
CA GLN A 273 8.59 13.84 17.42
C GLN A 273 7.45 13.22 18.23
N GLU A 274 6.65 14.04 18.90
CA GLU A 274 5.49 13.58 19.68
C GLU A 274 4.47 12.84 18.80
N ALA A 275 4.22 13.32 17.58
CA ALA A 275 3.37 12.65 16.61
C ALA A 275 3.91 11.26 16.20
N HIS A 276 5.22 11.12 15.99
CA HIS A 276 5.84 9.83 15.70
C HIS A 276 5.77 8.88 16.90
N ASP A 277 6.01 9.39 18.11
CA ASP A 277 5.92 8.60 19.34
C ASP A 277 4.47 8.13 19.59
N HIS A 278 3.48 8.96 19.27
CA HIS A 278 2.06 8.60 19.34
C HIS A 278 1.72 7.46 18.37
N VAL A 279 2.15 7.56 17.11
CA VAL A 279 1.94 6.52 16.11
C VAL A 279 2.70 5.23 16.47
N ALA A 280 3.86 5.32 17.13
CA ALA A 280 4.57 4.16 17.65
C ALA A 280 3.70 3.36 18.63
N ILE A 281 3.03 4.03 19.57
CA ILE A 281 2.12 3.39 20.54
C ILE A 281 0.95 2.71 19.81
N MET A 282 0.43 3.34 18.76
CA MET A 282 -0.64 2.77 17.94
C MET A 282 -0.19 1.48 17.24
N ILE A 283 1.02 1.46 16.70
CA ILE A 283 1.64 0.30 16.06
C ILE A 283 1.86 -0.83 17.08
N ASP A 284 2.48 -0.53 18.23
CA ASP A 284 2.75 -1.52 19.28
C ASP A 284 1.46 -2.16 19.82
N THR A 285 0.41 -1.34 19.98
CA THR A 285 -0.92 -1.84 20.40
C THR A 285 -1.46 -2.88 19.41
N ARG A 286 -1.26 -2.66 18.10
CA ARG A 286 -1.77 -3.55 17.05
C ARG A 286 -0.93 -4.82 16.91
N LEU A 287 0.38 -4.71 17.07
CA LEU A 287 1.27 -5.88 17.12
C LEU A 287 0.89 -6.81 18.27
N ASN A 288 0.67 -6.27 19.48
CA ASN A 288 0.22 -7.06 20.63
C ASN A 288 -1.13 -7.75 20.36
N ARG A 289 -2.09 -7.05 19.74
CA ARG A 289 -3.38 -7.64 19.36
C ARG A 289 -3.22 -8.75 18.31
N MET A 290 -2.25 -8.63 17.41
CA MET A 290 -1.99 -9.63 16.38
C MET A 290 -1.45 -10.92 17.01
N ASP A 291 -0.55 -10.80 17.99
CA ASP A 291 -0.05 -11.92 18.78
C ASP A 291 -1.19 -12.63 19.55
N GLU A 292 -2.14 -11.86 20.12
CA GLU A 292 -3.33 -12.41 20.77
C GLU A 292 -4.25 -13.17 19.79
N VAL A 293 -4.47 -12.61 18.59
CA VAL A 293 -5.24 -13.28 17.53
C VAL A 293 -4.57 -14.60 17.15
N PHE A 294 -3.26 -14.59 16.89
CA PHE A 294 -2.51 -15.81 16.55
C PHE A 294 -2.58 -16.88 17.65
N ALA A 295 -2.55 -16.48 18.91
CA ALA A 295 -2.67 -17.41 20.04
C ALA A 295 -4.09 -18.00 20.22
N THR A 296 -5.12 -17.33 19.70
CA THR A 296 -6.55 -17.67 19.92
C THR A 296 -7.28 -18.14 18.66
N LEU A 297 -6.56 -18.33 17.54
CA LEU A 297 -7.12 -18.88 16.31
C LEU A 297 -7.87 -20.19 16.56
N HIS A 298 -9.04 -20.31 15.94
CA HIS A 298 -9.88 -21.50 16.06
C HIS A 298 -9.12 -22.75 15.61
N LYS A 299 -9.49 -23.89 16.19
CA LYS A 299 -8.91 -25.19 15.83
C LYS A 299 -9.83 -25.89 14.84
N TRP A 300 -9.51 -25.76 13.56
CA TRP A 300 -10.18 -26.50 12.48
C TRP A 300 -9.68 -27.95 12.39
N ASP A 301 -10.39 -28.76 11.58
CA ASP A 301 -9.91 -30.09 11.18
C ASP A 301 -8.53 -30.00 10.53
N LYS A 302 -7.72 -31.06 10.71
CA LYS A 302 -6.29 -31.04 10.41
C LYS A 302 -5.93 -30.48 9.03
N ASP A 303 -6.63 -30.92 7.98
CA ASP A 303 -6.30 -30.55 6.60
C ASP A 303 -6.64 -29.08 6.29
N ILE A 304 -7.69 -28.55 6.91
CA ILE A 304 -8.06 -27.14 6.83
C ILE A 304 -7.15 -26.29 7.71
N ALA A 305 -6.78 -26.80 8.90
CA ALA A 305 -5.94 -26.09 9.83
C ALA A 305 -4.56 -25.77 9.24
N GLU A 306 -3.95 -26.67 8.47
CA GLU A 306 -2.65 -26.38 7.81
C GLU A 306 -2.77 -25.31 6.72
N GLN A 307 -3.87 -25.29 5.96
CA GLN A 307 -4.10 -24.24 4.96
C GLN A 307 -4.34 -22.88 5.60
N VAL A 308 -5.16 -22.83 6.66
CA VAL A 308 -5.39 -21.58 7.40
C VAL A 308 -4.10 -21.08 8.06
N LYS A 309 -3.27 -21.98 8.62
CA LYS A 309 -1.94 -21.58 9.14
C LYS A 309 -1.06 -20.99 8.05
N ALA A 310 -1.04 -21.58 6.86
CA ALA A 310 -0.28 -21.05 5.74
C ALA A 310 -0.79 -19.66 5.32
N TYR A 311 -2.10 -19.46 5.30
CA TYR A 311 -2.72 -18.17 5.02
C TYR A 311 -2.36 -17.09 6.06
N VAL A 312 -2.54 -17.42 7.34
CA VAL A 312 -2.18 -16.56 8.48
C VAL A 312 -0.70 -16.19 8.44
N ARG A 313 0.17 -17.17 8.17
CA ARG A 313 1.61 -16.93 8.01
C ARG A 313 1.91 -16.01 6.83
N GLY A 314 1.17 -16.13 5.72
CA GLY A 314 1.28 -15.21 4.59
C GLY A 314 0.92 -13.78 4.97
N ILE A 315 -0.13 -13.56 5.75
CA ILE A 315 -0.50 -12.23 6.27
C ILE A 315 0.59 -11.68 7.21
N GLU A 316 1.10 -12.50 8.14
CA GLU A 316 2.19 -12.13 9.04
C GLU A 316 3.45 -11.70 8.25
N LEU A 317 3.83 -12.49 7.24
CA LEU A 317 4.96 -12.16 6.36
C LEU A 317 4.68 -10.93 5.50
N MET A 318 3.42 -10.64 5.15
CA MET A 318 3.06 -9.45 4.38
C MET A 318 3.27 -8.17 5.19
N VAL A 319 2.93 -8.19 6.48
CA VAL A 319 3.26 -7.11 7.42
C VAL A 319 4.78 -6.92 7.52
N ALA A 320 5.54 -8.01 7.65
CA ALA A 320 6.99 -7.93 7.67
C ALA A 320 7.54 -7.40 6.33
N ALA A 321 7.01 -7.87 5.21
CA ALA A 321 7.38 -7.43 3.86
C ALA A 321 7.22 -5.92 3.72
N ASN A 322 6.12 -5.34 4.22
CA ASN A 322 5.86 -3.90 4.15
C ASN A 322 6.97 -3.07 4.80
N VAL A 323 7.39 -3.46 6.01
CA VAL A 323 8.50 -2.79 6.71
C VAL A 323 9.81 -2.98 5.96
N HIS A 324 10.23 -4.23 5.70
CA HIS A 324 11.54 -4.45 5.09
C HIS A 324 11.64 -3.84 3.69
N TRP A 325 10.58 -3.90 2.89
CA TRP A 325 10.52 -3.30 1.56
C TRP A 325 10.63 -1.77 1.64
N SER A 326 10.03 -1.15 2.66
CA SER A 326 10.09 0.31 2.84
C SER A 326 11.51 0.83 3.10
N TYR A 327 12.35 0.02 3.75
CA TYR A 327 13.77 0.34 3.99
C TYR A 327 14.71 -0.27 2.93
N ARG A 328 14.17 -0.75 1.80
CA ARG A 328 14.95 -1.32 0.70
C ARG A 328 14.65 -0.65 -0.64
N SER A 329 13.37 -0.42 -0.95
CA SER A 329 12.95 0.24 -2.17
C SER A 329 13.44 1.69 -2.18
N HIS A 330 13.68 2.24 -3.37
CA HIS A 330 14.07 3.65 -3.46
C HIS A 330 12.88 4.62 -3.26
N ARG A 331 11.69 4.10 -2.88
CA ARG A 331 10.45 4.87 -2.81
C ARG A 331 10.46 5.94 -1.70
N TYR A 332 11.04 5.65 -0.55
CA TYR A 332 10.96 6.53 0.63
C TYR A 332 12.28 7.24 0.94
N PHE A 333 13.35 6.50 1.27
CA PHE A 333 14.63 7.10 1.64
C PHE A 333 15.69 7.03 0.54
N GLY A 334 15.37 6.41 -0.61
CA GLY A 334 16.28 6.31 -1.75
C GLY A 334 17.60 5.65 -1.35
N LEU A 335 18.71 6.32 -1.65
CA LEU A 335 20.06 5.83 -1.32
C LEU A 335 20.36 5.85 0.20
N ARG A 336 19.54 6.53 1.02
CA ARG A 336 19.71 6.60 2.49
C ARG A 336 19.05 5.45 3.24
N ASN A 337 18.45 4.49 2.54
CA ASN A 337 17.76 3.35 3.14
C ASN A 337 18.56 2.66 4.27
N HIS A 338 19.84 2.33 4.03
CA HIS A 338 20.69 1.69 5.03
C HIS A 338 20.97 2.60 6.24
N GLU A 339 21.27 3.88 5.98
CA GLU A 339 21.52 4.89 7.02
C GLU A 339 20.29 5.07 7.93
N VAL A 340 19.10 5.23 7.35
CA VAL A 340 17.86 5.41 8.11
C VAL A 340 17.49 4.13 8.84
N ARG A 341 17.70 2.94 8.25
CA ARG A 341 17.48 1.65 8.93
C ARG A 341 18.37 1.47 10.16
N GLU A 342 19.64 1.86 10.06
CA GLU A 342 20.62 1.71 11.14
C GLU A 342 20.43 2.75 12.25
N THR A 343 20.18 4.01 11.88
CA THR A 343 20.13 5.13 12.84
C THR A 343 18.74 5.39 13.39
N GLY A 344 17.71 5.09 12.59
CA GLY A 344 16.32 5.50 12.81
C GLY A 344 16.10 7.01 12.70
N LEU A 345 17.00 7.77 12.08
CA LEU A 345 16.95 9.24 12.08
C LEU A 345 16.59 9.80 10.70
N VAL A 346 15.64 10.73 10.68
CA VAL A 346 15.20 11.45 9.47
C VAL A 346 15.01 12.93 9.79
N ASP A 347 15.49 13.82 8.92
CA ASP A 347 15.22 15.25 9.05
C ASP A 347 13.81 15.60 8.52
N LEU A 348 12.99 16.29 9.30
CA LEU A 348 11.59 16.60 8.96
C LEU A 348 11.32 18.10 9.11
N LEU A 349 10.32 18.62 8.39
CA LEU A 349 9.95 20.03 8.46
C LEU A 349 9.30 20.37 9.81
N ILE A 350 9.83 21.40 10.47
CA ILE A 350 9.21 21.98 11.68
C ILE A 350 7.84 22.59 11.32
N GLN A 351 7.71 23.18 10.12
CA GLN A 351 6.46 23.81 9.65
C GLN A 351 6.19 23.43 8.18
N PRO A 352 5.64 22.23 7.90
CA PRO A 352 5.29 21.82 6.54
C PRO A 352 4.17 22.68 5.96
N PRO A 353 4.04 22.75 4.62
CA PRO A 353 3.09 23.66 3.98
C PRO A 353 1.62 23.42 4.39
N TYR A 354 1.22 22.17 4.66
CA TYR A 354 -0.14 21.86 5.09
C TYR A 354 -0.49 22.45 6.47
N LEU A 355 0.48 22.60 7.39
CA LEU A 355 0.24 23.29 8.67
C LEU A 355 0.06 24.80 8.47
N LYS A 356 0.81 25.40 7.54
CA LYS A 356 0.69 26.83 7.22
C LYS A 356 -0.69 27.18 6.65
N GLN A 357 -1.24 26.29 5.80
CA GLN A 357 -2.57 26.45 5.21
C GLN A 357 -3.67 26.33 6.27
N ALA A 358 -3.50 25.45 7.26
CA ALA A 358 -4.44 25.27 8.36
C ALA A 358 -4.50 26.46 9.33
N ILE A 359 -3.44 27.27 9.41
CA ILE A 359 -3.32 28.45 10.30
C ILE A 359 -3.79 29.74 9.59
N ALA A 360 -3.83 29.78 8.26
CA ALA A 360 -4.31 30.95 7.53
C ALA A 360 -5.78 31.24 7.88
N PRO A 361 -6.15 32.48 8.26
CA PRO A 361 -7.55 32.81 8.52
C PRO A 361 -8.36 32.56 7.25
N LYS A 362 -9.35 31.65 7.32
CA LYS A 362 -10.33 31.45 6.24
C LYS A 362 -10.95 32.82 5.97
N GLY A 363 -10.58 33.44 4.86
CA GLY A 363 -11.07 34.76 4.49
C GLY A 363 -12.58 34.75 4.54
N ARG A 364 -13.17 35.67 5.30
CA ARG A 364 -14.61 35.94 5.19
C ARG A 364 -14.86 36.21 3.72
N VAL A 365 -15.66 35.35 3.10
CA VAL A 365 -16.38 35.74 1.89
C VAL A 365 -17.39 36.77 2.40
N ASP A 366 -16.97 38.03 2.42
CA ASP A 366 -17.90 39.13 2.54
C ASP A 366 -18.75 39.07 1.28
N SER A 367 -19.96 38.56 1.44
CA SER A 367 -21.04 38.68 0.47
C SER A 367 -21.17 40.16 0.12
N PHE A 368 -20.75 40.51 -1.10
CA PHE A 368 -21.05 41.81 -1.67
C PHE A 368 -22.57 41.92 -1.82
N ASN A 369 -23.16 42.66 -0.88
CA ASN A 369 -24.33 43.48 -1.15
C ASN A 369 -23.90 44.59 -2.12
N GLU A 370 -24.61 44.70 -3.24
CA GLU A 370 -24.98 45.92 -3.96
C GLU A 370 -25.88 45.44 -5.11
N ALA A 371 -27.22 45.52 -4.95
CA ALA A 371 -28.10 46.65 -5.29
C ALA A 371 -28.62 46.55 -6.72
#